data_AF-A0A5J4SBS2-F1
#
_entry.id   AF-A0A5J4SBS2-F1
#
_cell.length_a   1.000
_cell.length_b   1.000
_cell.length_c   1.000
_cell.angle_alpha   90.00
_cell.angle_beta   90.00
_cell.angle_gamma   90.00
#
_symmetry.space_group_name_H-M   'P 1'
#
loop_
_entity.id
_entity.type
_entity.pdbx_description
1 polymer ?
#
loop_
_entity_poly.entity_id
_entity_poly.type
_entity_poly.pdbx_seq_one_letter_code
_entity_poly.pdbx_strand_id
1 'polypeptide(L)'
;DFFRNKMVIRPSEISNSPEIARRLGLISMNTAIEADSYGNINSTHIGGIKMMNGVGGSGDFTRNAYISIFSCPSVAKEGKISSIVPMVSHHDHNEHSVNIIITEQGIADLRGKSPTERAREIIENCAHPDYKNILWDYLKIASKGQTPHCLQAAFAMHTALNQTGDMKNVNWDTFK
;
A
#
# COMPACT_ATOMS: atom_id res chain seq x y z
N ASP A 1 -33.12 -7.33 22.13
CA ASP A 1 -34.24 -6.88 21.26
C ASP A 1 -33.95 -5.66 20.39
N PHE A 2 -33.36 -4.57 20.89
CA PHE A 2 -33.18 -3.32 20.13
C PHE A 2 -32.53 -3.44 18.73
N PHE A 3 -31.45 -4.24 18.57
CA PHE A 3 -30.74 -4.37 17.29
C PHE A 3 -31.31 -5.44 16.35
N ARG A 4 -32.24 -6.27 16.80
CA ARG A 4 -32.69 -7.46 16.07
C ARG A 4 -33.22 -7.13 14.67
N ASN A 5 -33.92 -6.02 14.54
CA ASN A 5 -34.54 -5.60 13.26
C ASN A 5 -33.66 -4.62 12.47
N LYS A 6 -32.42 -4.36 12.90
CA LYS A 6 -31.46 -3.43 12.27
C LYS A 6 -30.22 -4.12 11.71
N MET A 7 -30.12 -5.44 11.87
CA MET A 7 -28.98 -6.22 11.41
C MET A 7 -29.44 -7.40 10.57
N VAL A 8 -28.64 -7.75 9.57
CA VAL A 8 -28.81 -8.96 8.79
C VAL A 8 -27.45 -9.61 8.62
N ILE A 9 -27.38 -10.92 8.86
CA ILE A 9 -26.18 -11.73 8.63
C ILE A 9 -26.42 -12.53 7.36
N ARG A 10 -25.42 -12.55 6.47
CA ARG A 10 -25.46 -13.29 5.20
C ARG A 10 -24.21 -14.17 5.08
N PRO A 11 -24.26 -15.25 4.28
CA PRO A 11 -23.05 -15.99 3.93
C PRO A 11 -22.01 -15.07 3.27
N SER A 12 -20.72 -15.39 3.44
CA SER A 12 -19.61 -14.59 2.89
C SER A 12 -19.69 -14.44 1.37
N GLU A 13 -20.14 -15.48 0.66
CA GLU A 13 -20.38 -15.45 -0.79
C GLU A 13 -21.37 -14.35 -1.21
N ILE A 14 -22.32 -14.01 -0.33
CA ILE A 14 -23.29 -12.94 -0.57
C ILE A 14 -22.80 -11.60 -0.03
N SER A 15 -22.27 -11.55 1.19
CA SER A 15 -21.81 -10.29 1.79
C SER A 15 -20.62 -9.69 1.04
N ASN A 16 -19.79 -10.53 0.43
CA ASN A 16 -18.60 -10.14 -0.31
C ASN A 16 -18.76 -10.30 -1.83
N SER A 17 -20.00 -10.53 -2.30
CA SER A 17 -20.23 -10.72 -3.73
C SER A 17 -19.74 -9.50 -4.53
N PRO A 18 -18.84 -9.67 -5.52
CA PRO A 18 -18.38 -8.61 -6.40
C PRO A 18 -19.53 -7.84 -7.07
N GLU A 19 -20.55 -8.59 -7.47
CA GLU A 19 -21.73 -8.07 -8.14
C GLU A 19 -22.49 -7.10 -7.22
N ILE A 20 -22.75 -7.52 -5.99
CA ILE A 20 -23.47 -6.71 -4.99
C ILE A 20 -22.63 -5.50 -4.58
N ALA A 21 -21.33 -5.71 -4.30
CA ALA A 21 -20.43 -4.63 -3.89
C ALA A 21 -20.37 -3.50 -4.94
N ARG A 22 -20.29 -3.88 -6.22
CA ARG A 22 -20.28 -2.92 -7.33
C ARG A 22 -21.65 -2.30 -7.58
N ARG A 23 -22.73 -3.09 -7.55
CA ARG A 23 -24.10 -2.62 -7.76
C ARG A 23 -24.51 -1.57 -6.73
N LEU A 24 -24.14 -1.77 -5.47
CA LEU A 24 -24.43 -0.85 -4.38
C LEU A 24 -23.47 0.35 -4.32
N GLY A 25 -22.37 0.33 -5.08
CA GLY A 25 -21.39 1.41 -5.09
C GLY A 25 -20.71 1.59 -3.73
N LEU A 26 -20.26 0.50 -3.11
CA LEU A 26 -19.69 0.55 -1.77
C LEU A 26 -18.40 1.40 -1.70
N ILE A 27 -18.18 2.06 -0.57
CA ILE A 27 -16.87 2.61 -0.21
C ILE A 27 -16.17 1.56 0.64
N SER A 28 -15.03 1.03 0.17
CA SER A 28 -14.27 0.03 0.92
C SER A 28 -13.10 0.69 1.63
N MET A 29 -12.92 0.39 2.92
CA MET A 29 -11.78 0.83 3.73
C MET A 29 -11.07 -0.40 4.29
N ASN A 30 -9.80 -0.57 3.95
CA ASN A 30 -8.96 -1.71 4.36
C ASN A 30 -7.63 -1.22 4.95
N THR A 31 -6.93 -2.11 5.65
CA THR A 31 -5.62 -1.80 6.23
C THR A 31 -4.49 -2.36 5.36
N ALA A 32 -3.46 -1.58 5.12
CA ALA A 32 -2.23 -2.03 4.47
C ALA A 32 -1.15 -2.40 5.51
N ILE A 33 -0.33 -3.41 5.21
CA ILE A 33 0.96 -3.62 5.88
C ILE A 33 1.96 -2.59 5.35
N GLU A 34 2.05 -2.51 4.02
CA GLU A 34 2.86 -1.54 3.29
C GLU A 34 2.21 -1.22 1.96
N ALA A 35 2.49 -0.02 1.46
CA ALA A 35 2.15 0.45 0.13
C ALA A 35 3.43 0.84 -0.59
N ASP A 36 3.49 0.63 -1.90
CA ASP A 36 4.59 1.18 -2.68
C ASP A 36 4.30 2.56 -3.24
N SER A 37 5.35 3.17 -3.77
CA SER A 37 5.29 4.49 -4.41
C SER A 37 4.32 4.51 -5.59
N TYR A 38 3.92 3.37 -6.16
CA TYR A 38 2.99 3.31 -7.28
C TYR A 38 1.56 2.98 -6.86
N GLY A 39 1.33 2.77 -5.57
CA GLY A 39 0.04 2.48 -4.97
C GLY A 39 -0.40 1.04 -5.15
N ASN A 40 0.55 0.11 -5.27
CA ASN A 40 0.29 -1.29 -4.95
C ASN A 40 0.31 -1.49 -3.42
N ILE A 41 -0.43 -2.48 -2.94
CA ILE A 41 -0.60 -2.76 -1.51
C ILE A 41 -0.22 -4.20 -1.21
N ASN A 42 0.49 -4.35 -0.10
CA ASN A 42 0.68 -5.59 0.63
C ASN A 42 -0.20 -5.56 1.90
N SER A 43 -0.99 -6.59 2.10
CA SER A 43 -1.87 -6.77 3.27
C SER A 43 -1.57 -8.06 4.05
N THR A 44 -0.64 -8.89 3.57
CA THR A 44 -0.47 -10.26 4.05
C THR A 44 0.92 -10.63 4.50
N HIS A 45 1.98 -10.25 3.78
CA HIS A 45 3.33 -10.81 4.00
C HIS A 45 4.31 -9.79 4.56
N ILE A 46 4.78 -9.98 5.78
CA ILE A 46 5.90 -9.19 6.31
C ILE A 46 7.19 -9.63 5.63
N GLY A 47 7.88 -8.68 4.99
CA GLY A 47 9.14 -8.93 4.29
C GLY A 47 9.01 -9.95 3.15
N GLY A 48 7.83 -10.02 2.52
CA GLY A 48 7.55 -10.87 1.37
C GLY A 48 7.35 -12.37 1.66
N ILE A 49 7.63 -12.83 2.89
CA ILE A 49 7.65 -14.26 3.20
C ILE A 49 6.85 -14.66 4.45
N LYS A 50 6.67 -13.75 5.42
CA LYS A 50 5.98 -14.10 6.67
C LYS A 50 4.51 -13.73 6.60
N MET A 51 3.65 -14.74 6.44
CA MET A 51 2.20 -14.58 6.49
C MET A 51 1.75 -13.97 7.83
N MET A 52 0.88 -12.97 7.78
CA MET A 52 0.21 -12.39 8.94
C MET A 52 -1.11 -13.11 9.24
N ASN A 53 -2.14 -12.82 8.44
CA ASN A 53 -3.48 -13.40 8.60
C ASN A 53 -3.94 -14.07 7.29
N GLY A 54 -3.90 -13.30 6.19
CA GLY A 54 -4.40 -13.69 4.88
C GLY A 54 -5.14 -12.52 4.22
N VAL A 55 -5.35 -12.60 2.90
CA VAL A 55 -5.95 -11.50 2.13
C VAL A 55 -7.40 -11.20 2.56
N GLY A 56 -8.13 -12.22 3.01
CA GLY A 56 -9.51 -12.09 3.44
C GLY A 56 -10.41 -11.53 2.33
N GLY A 57 -11.39 -10.71 2.69
CA GLY A 57 -12.30 -10.05 1.74
C GLY A 57 -11.76 -8.75 1.13
N SER A 58 -10.53 -8.36 1.44
CA SER A 58 -9.96 -7.08 0.97
C SER A 58 -9.97 -7.00 -0.56
N GLY A 59 -9.67 -8.10 -1.25
CA GLY A 59 -9.72 -8.20 -2.71
C GLY A 59 -11.14 -8.07 -3.27
N ASP A 60 -12.11 -8.73 -2.64
CA ASP A 60 -13.53 -8.69 -3.04
C ASP A 60 -14.05 -7.26 -3.08
N PHE A 61 -13.75 -6.49 -2.02
CA PHE A 61 -14.22 -5.12 -1.90
C PHE A 61 -13.35 -4.13 -2.67
N THR A 62 -12.03 -4.20 -2.56
CA THR A 62 -11.13 -3.21 -3.19
C THR A 62 -11.32 -3.14 -4.70
N ARG A 63 -11.49 -4.28 -5.37
CA ARG A 63 -11.66 -4.34 -6.83
C ARG A 63 -13.04 -3.83 -7.29
N ASN A 64 -14.07 -3.97 -6.46
CA ASN A 64 -15.47 -3.76 -6.86
C ASN A 64 -16.12 -2.55 -6.22
N ALA A 65 -15.47 -1.92 -5.25
CA ALA A 65 -15.91 -0.70 -4.62
C ALA A 65 -15.98 0.47 -5.62
N TYR A 66 -16.86 1.42 -5.31
CA TYR A 66 -16.90 2.70 -6.00
C TYR A 66 -15.66 3.56 -5.67
N ILE A 67 -15.23 3.51 -4.40
CA ILE A 67 -13.97 4.09 -3.93
C ILE A 67 -13.29 3.08 -3.02
N SER A 68 -12.06 2.71 -3.36
CA SER A 68 -11.20 1.86 -2.52
C SER A 68 -10.16 2.68 -1.76
N ILE A 69 -10.16 2.52 -0.44
CA ILE A 69 -9.31 3.26 0.49
C ILE A 69 -8.46 2.26 1.27
N PHE A 70 -7.15 2.50 1.29
CA PHE A 70 -6.24 1.83 2.21
C PHE A 70 -5.71 2.81 3.24
N SER A 71 -5.67 2.38 4.49
CA SER A 71 -5.06 3.14 5.57
C SER A 71 -3.96 2.35 6.26
N CYS A 72 -2.88 3.02 6.64
CA CYS A 72 -1.85 2.48 7.52
C CYS A 72 -1.14 3.62 8.26
N PRO A 73 -0.53 3.35 9.43
CA PRO A 73 0.49 4.25 9.96
C PRO A 73 1.61 4.42 8.91
N SER A 74 2.23 5.59 8.80
CA SER A 74 3.32 5.80 7.83
C SER A 74 4.61 5.09 8.22
N VAL A 75 4.77 4.74 9.51
CA VAL A 75 5.90 3.98 10.06
C VAL A 75 5.46 2.95 11.09
N ALA A 76 6.32 1.94 11.29
CA ALA A 76 6.22 0.95 12.35
C ALA A 76 7.55 0.80 13.11
N LYS A 77 7.51 0.07 14.24
CA LYS A 77 8.69 -0.25 15.08
C LYS A 77 9.52 0.99 15.44
N GLU A 78 8.88 1.98 16.07
CA GLU A 78 9.54 3.22 16.53
C GLU A 78 10.21 4.01 15.39
N GLY A 79 9.61 3.99 14.18
CA GLY A 79 10.15 4.72 13.03
C GLY A 79 11.31 4.03 12.31
N LYS A 80 11.54 2.73 12.58
CA LYS A 80 12.57 1.91 11.90
C LYS A 80 12.08 1.23 10.62
N ILE A 81 10.76 1.15 10.44
CA ILE A 81 10.13 0.55 9.27
C ILE A 81 9.21 1.58 8.65
N SER A 82 9.39 1.86 7.36
CA SER A 82 8.45 2.65 6.58
C SER A 82 7.31 1.75 6.08
N SER A 83 6.08 2.25 6.13
CA SER A 83 4.94 1.63 5.46
C SER A 83 4.79 2.09 4.01
N ILE A 84 5.53 3.12 3.58
CA ILE A 84 5.67 3.50 2.16
C ILE A 84 7.05 3.05 1.67
N VAL A 85 7.08 2.19 0.65
CA VAL A 85 8.31 1.57 0.13
C VAL A 85 8.49 1.80 -1.38
N PRO A 86 9.68 1.55 -1.95
CA PRO A 86 9.87 1.63 -3.39
C PRO A 86 9.01 0.63 -4.17
N MET A 87 8.99 -0.63 -3.73
CA MET A 87 8.19 -1.73 -4.26
C MET A 87 7.71 -2.58 -3.08
N VAL A 88 6.43 -2.98 -3.08
CA VAL A 88 5.91 -3.85 -2.02
C VAL A 88 6.58 -5.21 -2.11
N SER A 89 6.93 -5.78 -0.96
CA SER A 89 7.55 -7.10 -0.90
C SER A 89 6.59 -8.24 -1.29
N HIS A 90 5.28 -7.96 -1.32
CA HIS A 90 4.24 -8.86 -1.80
C HIS A 90 3.06 -8.05 -2.36
N HIS A 91 2.48 -8.47 -3.48
CA HIS A 91 1.37 -7.77 -4.12
C HIS A 91 0.04 -8.49 -3.84
N ASP A 92 -0.81 -7.91 -2.98
CA ASP A 92 -2.20 -8.35 -2.81
C ASP A 92 -3.16 -7.52 -3.67
N HIS A 93 -2.93 -6.21 -3.76
CA HIS A 93 -3.73 -5.28 -4.54
C HIS A 93 -2.84 -4.43 -5.43
N ASN A 94 -3.20 -4.34 -6.70
CA ASN A 94 -2.44 -3.60 -7.68
C ASN A 94 -2.94 -2.15 -7.81
N GLU A 95 -2.13 -1.31 -8.44
CA GLU A 95 -2.37 0.10 -8.71
C GLU A 95 -3.71 0.38 -9.40
N HIS A 96 -4.20 -0.56 -10.23
CA HIS A 96 -5.50 -0.44 -10.90
C HIS A 96 -6.70 -0.54 -9.95
N SER A 97 -6.51 -1.17 -8.78
CA SER A 97 -7.59 -1.45 -7.83
C SER A 97 -7.62 -0.44 -6.68
N VAL A 98 -6.55 0.31 -6.47
CA VAL A 98 -6.36 1.19 -5.30
C VAL A 98 -6.59 2.64 -5.69
N ASN A 99 -7.59 3.29 -5.08
CA ASN A 99 -7.92 4.69 -5.36
C ASN A 99 -7.31 5.68 -4.38
N ILE A 100 -7.32 5.38 -3.09
CA ILE A 100 -6.88 6.31 -2.05
C ILE A 100 -5.98 5.58 -1.04
N ILE A 101 -4.90 6.25 -0.64
CA ILE A 101 -4.05 5.83 0.46
C ILE A 101 -4.07 6.91 1.54
N ILE A 102 -4.19 6.52 2.80
CA ILE A 102 -4.25 7.42 3.95
C ILE A 102 -3.24 6.98 4.99
N THR A 103 -2.45 7.92 5.50
CA THR A 103 -1.65 7.74 6.72
C THR A 103 -1.91 8.89 7.67
N GLU A 104 -1.29 8.89 8.85
CA GLU A 104 -1.34 10.05 9.75
C GLU A 104 -0.65 11.30 9.18
N GLN A 105 0.08 11.17 8.07
CA GLN A 105 0.73 12.30 7.38
C GLN A 105 -0.24 13.04 6.43
N GLY A 106 -1.28 12.37 5.95
CA GLY A 106 -2.19 12.94 4.96
C GLY A 106 -2.88 11.90 4.08
N ILE A 107 -3.41 12.37 2.95
CA ILE A 107 -4.24 11.60 2.02
C ILE A 107 -3.65 11.72 0.62
N ALA A 108 -3.46 10.58 -0.05
CA ALA A 108 -3.08 10.51 -1.46
C ALA A 108 -4.25 9.97 -2.30
N ASP A 109 -4.86 10.84 -3.11
CA ASP A 109 -5.86 10.43 -4.12
C ASP A 109 -5.16 10.07 -5.43
N LEU A 110 -5.30 8.82 -5.87
CA LEU A 110 -4.56 8.23 -6.99
C LEU A 110 -5.39 8.14 -8.28
N ARG A 111 -6.66 8.56 -8.25
CA ARG A 111 -7.56 8.44 -9.39
C ARG A 111 -7.10 9.36 -10.52
N GLY A 112 -7.06 8.82 -11.73
CA GLY A 112 -6.66 9.56 -12.94
C GLY A 112 -5.18 9.91 -13.03
N LYS A 113 -4.33 9.41 -12.12
CA LYS A 113 -2.90 9.69 -12.09
C LYS A 113 -2.07 8.56 -12.72
N SER A 114 -1.06 8.94 -13.49
CA SER A 114 0.00 8.05 -13.97
C SER A 114 0.88 7.54 -12.82
N PRO A 115 1.69 6.47 -13.00
CA PRO A 115 2.54 5.95 -11.93
C PRO A 115 3.47 7.01 -11.31
N THR A 116 4.05 7.91 -12.11
CA THR A 116 4.92 8.98 -11.60
C THR A 116 4.16 10.05 -10.79
N GLU A 117 2.96 10.40 -11.22
CA GLU A 117 2.06 11.29 -10.46
C GLU A 117 1.59 10.64 -9.15
N ARG A 118 1.30 9.33 -9.17
CA ARG A 118 0.98 8.55 -7.96
C ARG A 118 2.15 8.54 -6.98
N ALA A 119 3.37 8.31 -7.47
CA ALA A 119 4.57 8.35 -6.64
C ALA A 119 4.77 9.69 -5.97
N ARG A 120 4.64 10.79 -6.71
CA ARG A 120 4.68 12.12 -6.13
C ARG A 120 3.59 12.29 -5.07
N GLU A 121 2.35 11.92 -5.37
CA GLU A 121 1.23 12.08 -4.44
C GLU A 121 1.43 11.29 -3.14
N ILE A 122 1.86 10.03 -3.24
CA ILE A 122 2.06 9.14 -2.08
C ILE A 122 3.25 9.60 -1.25
N ILE A 123 4.38 9.96 -1.89
CA ILE A 123 5.56 10.42 -1.17
C ILE A 123 5.26 11.75 -0.45
N GLU A 124 4.58 12.68 -1.10
CA GLU A 124 4.32 13.99 -0.50
C GLU A 124 3.24 13.96 0.58
N ASN A 125 2.22 13.10 0.48
CA ASN A 125 1.09 13.14 1.39
C ASN A 125 1.03 11.98 2.39
N CYS A 126 1.66 10.84 2.10
CA CYS A 126 1.50 9.64 2.93
C CYS A 126 2.80 9.15 3.57
N ALA A 127 3.97 9.43 2.97
CA ALA A 127 5.24 8.99 3.53
C ALA A 127 5.66 9.84 4.74
N HIS A 128 6.21 9.19 5.76
CA HIS A 128 6.77 9.84 6.93
C HIS A 128 7.94 10.77 6.53
N PRO A 129 8.11 11.94 7.19
CA PRO A 129 9.20 12.87 6.90
C PRO A 129 10.59 12.22 6.81
N ASP A 130 10.91 11.30 7.73
CA ASP A 130 12.17 10.54 7.76
C ASP A 130 12.45 9.72 6.48
N TYR A 131 11.41 9.30 5.76
CA TYR A 131 11.53 8.44 4.58
C TYR A 131 11.26 9.15 3.26
N LYS A 132 10.73 10.39 3.26
CA LYS A 132 10.43 11.12 2.02
C LYS A 132 11.65 11.27 1.10
N ASN A 133 12.76 11.76 1.66
CA ASN A 133 14.00 11.94 0.89
C ASN A 133 14.57 10.61 0.40
N ILE A 134 14.49 9.56 1.24
CA ILE A 134 14.91 8.20 0.89
C ILE A 134 14.15 7.69 -0.33
N LEU A 135 12.83 7.90 -0.38
CA LEU A 135 11.97 7.50 -1.52
C LEU A 135 12.25 8.35 -2.76
N TRP A 136 12.47 9.66 -2.61
CA TRP A 136 12.87 10.52 -3.73
C TRP A 136 14.23 10.13 -4.30
N ASP A 137 15.18 9.74 -3.45
CA ASP A 137 16.51 9.29 -3.89
C ASP A 137 16.43 7.96 -4.66
N TYR A 138 15.52 7.06 -4.28
CA TYR A 138 15.21 5.87 -5.09
C TYR A 138 14.73 6.24 -6.50
N LEU A 139 13.81 7.20 -6.62
CA LEU A 139 13.31 7.64 -7.94
C LEU A 139 14.39 8.29 -8.82
N LYS A 140 15.45 8.87 -8.23
CA LYS A 140 16.58 9.43 -8.99
C LYS A 140 17.46 8.34 -9.63
N ILE A 141 17.58 7.18 -9.00
CA ILE A 141 18.35 6.04 -9.53
C ILE A 141 17.51 5.08 -10.37
N ALA A 142 16.18 5.24 -10.38
CA ALA A 142 15.28 4.39 -11.13
C ALA A 142 15.43 4.58 -12.66
N SER A 143 15.29 3.50 -13.41
CA SER A 143 15.30 3.54 -14.88
C SER A 143 14.12 4.36 -15.42
N LYS A 144 14.36 5.07 -16.52
CA LYS A 144 13.28 5.76 -17.25
C LYS A 144 12.32 4.73 -17.86
N GLY A 145 11.02 4.96 -17.68
CA GLY A 145 9.95 4.10 -18.18
C GLY A 145 8.60 4.55 -17.64
N GLN A 146 7.54 3.81 -17.98
CA GLN A 146 6.19 4.13 -17.51
C GLN A 146 6.06 4.05 -15.99
N THR A 147 6.69 3.03 -15.38
CA THR A 147 6.78 2.85 -13.93
C THR A 147 8.26 2.74 -13.55
N PRO A 148 8.89 3.83 -13.09
CA PRO A 148 10.33 3.85 -12.84
C PRO A 148 10.77 2.91 -11.72
N HIS A 149 11.61 1.93 -12.03
CA HIS A 149 12.26 1.11 -11.02
C HIS A 149 13.75 0.93 -11.32
N CYS A 150 14.56 0.87 -10.26
CA CYS A 150 15.85 0.20 -10.29
C CYS A 150 15.64 -1.22 -9.73
N LEU A 151 15.70 -2.23 -10.60
CA LEU A 151 15.41 -3.62 -10.21
C LEU A 151 16.37 -4.15 -9.14
N GLN A 152 17.64 -3.74 -9.20
CA GLN A 152 18.66 -4.13 -8.22
C GLN A 152 18.37 -3.52 -6.84
N ALA A 153 17.69 -2.37 -6.79
CA ALA A 153 17.44 -1.62 -5.56
C ALA A 153 15.99 -1.70 -5.04
N ALA A 154 15.07 -2.32 -5.78
CA ALA A 154 13.62 -2.27 -5.50
C ALA A 154 13.25 -2.74 -4.08
N PHE A 155 13.99 -3.72 -3.54
CA PHE A 155 13.81 -4.25 -2.19
C PHE A 155 14.92 -3.84 -1.21
N ALA A 156 15.73 -2.83 -1.53
CA ALA A 156 16.89 -2.47 -0.72
C ALA A 156 16.51 -1.98 0.69
N MET A 157 15.33 -1.37 0.88
CA MET A 157 14.82 -1.01 2.21
C MET A 157 14.52 -2.27 3.05
N HIS A 158 13.86 -3.28 2.48
CA HIS A 158 13.61 -4.55 3.17
C HIS A 158 14.93 -5.27 3.51
N THR A 159 15.90 -5.22 2.59
CA THR A 159 17.25 -5.75 2.83
C THR A 159 17.96 -5.01 3.96
N ALA A 160 17.91 -3.67 3.98
CA ALA A 160 18.50 -2.84 5.03
C ALA A 160 17.88 -3.14 6.40
N LEU A 161 16.55 -3.33 6.46
CA LEU A 161 15.87 -3.77 7.68
C LEU A 161 16.37 -5.12 8.16
N ASN A 162 16.53 -6.10 7.27
CA ASN A 162 17.00 -7.43 7.63
C ASN A 162 18.46 -7.44 8.12
N GLN A 163 19.30 -6.57 7.56
CA GLN A 163 20.73 -6.51 7.87
C GLN A 163 21.03 -5.66 9.10
N THR A 164 20.32 -4.55 9.28
CA THR A 164 20.67 -3.52 10.28
C THR A 164 19.58 -3.28 11.32
N GLY A 165 18.37 -3.78 11.11
CA GLY A 165 17.21 -3.52 11.95
C GLY A 165 16.51 -2.18 11.69
N ASP A 166 16.95 -1.39 10.71
CA ASP A 166 16.35 -0.10 10.33
C ASP A 166 16.39 0.13 8.81
N MET A 167 15.24 0.42 8.21
CA MET A 167 15.13 0.75 6.78
C MET A 167 15.86 2.05 6.40
N LYS A 168 16.11 2.97 7.34
CA LYS A 168 16.81 4.23 7.09
C LYS A 168 18.27 4.04 6.69
N ASN A 169 18.84 2.88 7.01
CA ASN A 169 20.23 2.54 6.67
C ASN A 169 20.41 2.06 5.23
N VAL A 170 19.36 2.17 4.38
CA VAL A 170 19.49 1.89 2.96
C VAL A 170 20.51 2.84 2.32
N ASN A 171 21.41 2.29 1.52
CA ASN A 171 22.41 3.07 0.79
C ASN A 171 22.17 2.94 -0.71
N TRP A 172 21.61 3.99 -1.32
CA TRP A 172 21.31 4.00 -2.76
C TRP A 172 22.56 4.06 -3.64
N ASP A 173 23.70 4.50 -3.11
CA ASP A 173 24.94 4.64 -3.87
C ASP A 173 25.50 3.28 -4.32
N THR A 174 25.09 2.18 -3.69
CA THR A 174 25.51 0.84 -4.08
C THR A 174 24.83 0.33 -5.36
N PHE A 175 23.86 1.07 -5.89
CA PHE A 175 23.05 0.70 -7.06
C PHE A 175 23.14 1.71 -8.22
N LYS A 176 24.09 2.65 -8.13
CA LYS A 176 24.38 3.64 -9.18
C LYS A 176 25.28 3.08 -10.27
#